data_AF-A0A7C5RUT9-F1
#
_entry.id   AF-A0A7C5RUT9-F1
#
_cell.length_a   1.000
_cell.length_b   1.000
_cell.length_c   1.000
_cell.angle_alpha   90.00
_cell.angle_beta   90.00
_cell.angle_gamma   90.00
#
_symmetry.space_group_name_H-M   'P 1'
#
loop_
_entity.id
_entity.type
_entity.pdbx_description
1 polymer ?
#
loop_
_entity_poly.entity_id
_entity_poly.type
_entity_poly.pdbx_seq_one_letter_code
_entity_poly.pdbx_strand_id
1 'polypeptide(L)'
;MERRRIIISLIFCLVFFISGYEVNAYQTKIHPEDVETYEFSLTFPLDFPSQKVLSTASKSILDRALQSIGLSPVKDLDPEDFVQRISIKRRELKPDGIEYTFASSLNMKKLIFFVSTGEKMYSVNVSNCSFVSPIITRVLLEYTVSADVSCYITYIEEISGISTLKLDLSGSLGSKSKSRFRFKKTYYFFSFMPYEQIYADFLSYFESLGYKKIFKVFEQTFELDSYKKVIALLDSLSTKSYFYFVIPFEVLKKDDNSYILKVLLFAFSIIKDEDISDLIQKEIRKFGKSTSE
;
A
#
# COMPACT_ATOMS: atom_id res chain seq x y z
N MET A 1 9.41 -22.34 -27.11
CA MET A 1 8.92 -21.07 -26.54
C MET A 1 9.12 -21.10 -25.04
N GLU A 2 10.20 -20.53 -24.51
CA GLU A 2 10.38 -20.36 -23.07
C GLU A 2 9.96 -18.95 -22.66
N ARG A 3 9.03 -18.82 -21.70
CA ARG A 3 8.70 -17.53 -21.07
C ARG A 3 9.56 -17.34 -19.82
N ARG A 4 10.61 -16.52 -19.89
CA ARG A 4 11.31 -16.04 -18.69
C ARG A 4 10.59 -14.81 -18.13
N ARG A 5 10.06 -14.92 -16.90
CA ARG A 5 9.60 -13.77 -16.10
C ARG A 5 10.80 -13.20 -15.34
N ILE A 6 10.95 -11.87 -15.32
CA ILE A 6 11.92 -11.15 -14.50
C ILE A 6 11.15 -10.08 -13.73
N ILE A 7 11.44 -9.93 -12.44
CA ILE A 7 10.84 -8.95 -11.53
C ILE A 7 11.98 -8.20 -10.85
N ILE A 8 12.00 -6.87 -10.96
CA ILE A 8 12.90 -5.96 -10.23
C ILE A 8 12.10 -4.67 -9.98
N SER A 9 12.12 -4.14 -8.76
CA SER A 9 11.45 -2.89 -8.37
C SER A 9 12.40 -2.00 -7.56
N LEU A 10 12.36 -0.67 -7.72
CA LEU A 10 13.17 0.25 -6.90
C LEU A 10 12.72 1.75 -6.90
N ILE A 11 12.17 2.19 -5.75
CA ILE A 11 12.38 3.45 -4.97
C ILE A 11 12.28 4.88 -5.63
N PHE A 12 11.93 5.87 -4.78
CA PHE A 12 12.07 7.37 -4.88
C PHE A 12 10.86 8.14 -5.48
N CYS A 13 10.55 9.42 -5.19
CA CYS A 13 10.69 10.32 -4.01
C CYS A 13 10.38 11.80 -4.40
N LEU A 14 10.02 12.63 -3.41
CA LEU A 14 10.23 14.10 -3.31
C LEU A 14 9.41 15.13 -4.16
N VAL A 15 8.95 16.24 -3.52
CA VAL A 15 8.39 17.56 -4.00
C VAL A 15 6.85 17.78 -3.91
N PHE A 16 6.21 18.89 -3.43
CA PHE A 16 6.47 20.01 -2.45
C PHE A 16 5.14 20.81 -2.10
N PHE A 17 5.02 21.64 -1.00
CA PHE A 17 3.83 22.48 -0.66
C PHE A 17 3.75 23.88 -1.35
N ILE A 18 2.80 24.78 -1.05
CA ILE A 18 2.92 25.44 0.25
C ILE A 18 1.57 25.57 1.09
N SER A 19 0.53 26.36 0.79
CA SER A 19 -0.62 26.87 1.65
C SER A 19 -1.11 26.26 2.98
N GLY A 20 -1.54 27.18 3.86
CA GLY A 20 -1.78 27.03 5.30
C GLY A 20 -0.70 27.82 6.07
N TYR A 21 -1.03 29.01 6.59
CA TYR A 21 -0.21 30.25 6.45
C TYR A 21 -0.16 30.71 4.98
N GLU A 22 0.45 31.87 4.66
CA GLU A 22 0.67 32.32 3.25
C GLU A 22 1.93 31.80 2.56
N VAL A 23 2.42 30.72 3.11
CA VAL A 23 2.52 29.46 2.38
C VAL A 23 1.42 29.37 1.23
N ASN A 24 1.68 28.90 -0.02
CA ASN A 24 0.79 28.97 -1.23
C ASN A 24 0.66 27.62 -2.03
N ALA A 25 -0.43 26.83 -1.91
CA ALA A 25 -0.59 25.54 -2.61
C ALA A 25 -1.80 25.57 -3.53
N TYR A 26 -1.53 25.30 -4.80
CA TYR A 26 -2.53 24.93 -5.78
C TYR A 26 -3.16 23.60 -5.35
N GLN A 27 -4.43 23.61 -4.93
CA GLN A 27 -5.22 22.38 -4.75
C GLN A 27 -5.56 21.78 -6.12
N THR A 28 -4.56 21.14 -6.72
CA THR A 28 -4.80 19.99 -7.59
C THR A 28 -5.12 18.78 -6.69
N LYS A 29 -5.85 17.77 -7.19
CA LYS A 29 -5.86 16.45 -6.53
C LYS A 29 -4.44 15.89 -6.57
N ILE A 30 -3.73 16.00 -5.45
CA ILE A 30 -2.40 15.40 -5.28
C ILE A 30 -2.64 13.96 -4.83
N HIS A 31 -2.19 13.01 -5.66
CA HIS A 31 -2.16 11.60 -5.30
C HIS A 31 -0.81 11.32 -4.64
N PRO A 32 -0.76 10.80 -3.39
CA PRO A 32 0.50 10.62 -2.70
C PRO A 32 1.32 9.46 -3.29
N GLU A 33 2.59 9.74 -3.61
CA GLU A 33 3.61 8.72 -3.88
C GLU A 33 4.04 8.04 -2.55
N ASP A 34 4.71 6.89 -2.60
CA ASP A 34 5.17 6.14 -1.41
C ASP A 34 6.05 6.97 -0.46
N VAL A 35 6.87 7.85 -1.04
CA VAL A 35 7.66 8.86 -0.33
C VAL A 35 7.40 10.23 -0.93
N GLU A 36 6.38 10.92 -0.42
CA GLU A 36 6.04 12.30 -0.78
C GLU A 36 6.76 13.29 0.17
N THR A 37 7.13 14.49 -0.32
CA THR A 37 8.05 15.36 0.44
C THR A 37 7.85 16.88 0.27
N TYR A 38 8.49 17.60 1.20
CA TYR A 38 8.10 18.83 1.89
C TYR A 38 7.93 20.16 1.11
N GLU A 39 8.98 21.01 1.01
CA GLU A 39 8.86 22.33 0.36
C GLU A 39 8.07 23.35 1.18
N PHE A 40 8.52 23.70 2.40
CA PHE A 40 7.70 24.51 3.30
C PHE A 40 8.38 25.54 4.16
N SER A 41 7.81 26.74 4.19
CA SER A 41 8.10 27.77 5.17
C SER A 41 7.19 27.62 6.38
N LEU A 42 7.74 27.82 7.58
CA LEU A 42 7.00 28.18 8.78
C LEU A 42 7.66 29.39 9.42
N THR A 43 6.84 30.38 9.82
CA THR A 43 7.30 31.57 10.55
C THR A 43 7.09 31.36 12.04
N PHE A 44 8.16 31.49 12.81
CA PHE A 44 8.17 31.34 14.26
C PHE A 44 8.51 32.68 14.93
N PRO A 45 7.86 33.05 16.04
CA PRO A 45 8.25 34.21 16.86
C PRO A 45 9.74 34.22 17.23
N LEU A 46 10.31 35.41 17.48
CA LEU A 46 11.74 35.56 17.81
C LEU A 46 12.14 34.87 19.12
N ASP A 47 11.20 34.72 20.06
CA ASP A 47 11.34 34.05 21.34
C ASP A 47 11.01 32.54 21.28
N PHE A 48 10.64 32.02 20.09
CA PHE A 48 10.28 30.61 19.95
C PHE A 48 11.48 29.68 20.21
N PRO A 49 11.35 28.64 21.08
CA PRO A 49 12.47 27.78 21.42
C PRO A 49 13.03 27.03 20.21
N SER A 50 14.31 27.26 19.88
CA SER A 50 14.97 26.69 18.70
C SER A 50 14.92 25.16 18.66
N GLN A 51 15.00 24.49 19.81
CA GLN A 51 14.88 23.03 19.93
C GLN A 51 13.48 22.49 19.57
N LYS A 52 12.44 23.34 19.52
CA LYS A 52 11.07 22.96 19.12
C LYS A 52 10.77 23.19 17.64
N VAL A 53 11.67 23.84 16.88
CA VAL A 53 11.43 24.20 15.47
C VAL A 53 11.23 22.95 14.61
N LEU A 54 12.14 21.97 14.72
CA LEU A 54 12.05 20.73 13.93
C LEU A 54 10.85 19.87 14.31
N SER A 55 10.53 19.69 15.60
CA SER A 55 9.38 18.89 16.01
C SER A 55 8.04 19.53 15.62
N THR A 56 7.95 20.86 15.69
CA THR A 56 6.77 21.60 15.19
C THR A 56 6.64 21.47 13.67
N ALA A 57 7.75 21.55 12.94
CA ALA A 57 7.79 21.36 11.50
C ALA A 57 7.36 19.93 11.10
N SER A 58 7.91 18.89 11.75
CA SER A 58 7.53 17.49 11.54
C SER A 58 6.05 17.23 11.82
N LYS A 59 5.48 17.85 12.86
CA LYS A 59 4.03 17.77 13.12
C LYS A 59 3.21 18.48 12.04
N SER A 60 3.61 19.70 11.64
CA SER A 60 2.87 20.45 10.61
C SER A 60 2.81 19.71 9.29
N ILE A 61 3.88 18.99 8.88
CA ILE A 61 3.78 18.15 7.70
C ILE A 61 2.87 16.93 7.91
N LEU A 62 2.93 16.26 9.06
CA LEU A 62 2.05 15.12 9.31
C LEU A 62 0.57 15.51 9.22
N ASP A 63 0.18 16.67 9.74
CA ASP A 63 -1.18 17.20 9.66
C ASP A 63 -1.63 17.46 8.21
N ARG A 64 -0.71 17.91 7.33
CA ARG A 64 -0.99 18.16 5.90
C ARG A 64 -1.05 16.88 5.07
N ALA A 65 -0.20 15.91 5.40
CA ALA A 65 -0.20 14.57 4.82
C ALA A 65 -1.53 13.84 5.11
N LEU A 66 -2.16 14.09 6.26
CA LEU A 66 -3.53 13.63 6.54
C LEU A 66 -4.58 14.39 5.71
N GLN A 67 -4.44 15.71 5.56
CA GLN A 67 -5.37 16.52 4.78
C GLN A 67 -5.37 16.19 3.29
N SER A 68 -4.21 15.83 2.68
CA SER A 68 -4.13 15.47 1.26
C SER A 68 -4.91 14.20 0.92
N ILE A 69 -5.08 13.29 1.89
CA ILE A 69 -5.90 12.07 1.80
C ILE A 69 -7.33 12.27 2.36
N GLY A 70 -7.75 13.52 2.58
CA GLY A 70 -9.10 13.86 3.02
C GLY A 70 -9.39 13.58 4.49
N LEU A 71 -8.36 13.38 5.34
CA LEU A 71 -8.50 13.10 6.76
C LEU A 71 -8.22 14.33 7.63
N SER A 72 -8.89 14.37 8.78
CA SER A 72 -8.59 15.36 9.81
C SER A 72 -7.29 15.04 10.55
N PRO A 73 -6.57 16.04 11.09
CA PRO A 73 -5.44 15.83 11.98
C PRO A 73 -5.77 14.87 13.14
N VAL A 74 -5.03 13.77 13.24
CA VAL A 74 -5.20 12.76 14.28
C VAL A 74 -4.35 13.17 15.48
N LYS A 75 -4.98 13.31 16.65
CA LYS A 75 -4.26 13.55 17.91
C LYS A 75 -3.41 12.31 18.23
N ASP A 76 -2.24 12.56 18.82
CA ASP A 76 -1.34 11.54 19.35
C ASP A 76 -0.63 10.63 18.32
N LEU A 77 -0.54 11.06 17.05
CA LEU A 77 0.48 10.54 16.12
C LEU A 77 1.86 11.11 16.45
N ASP A 78 2.87 10.26 16.50
CA ASP A 78 4.28 10.65 16.55
C ASP A 78 4.81 10.92 15.14
N PRO A 79 5.29 12.13 14.81
CA PRO A 79 5.89 12.41 13.51
C PRO A 79 7.14 11.57 13.19
N GLU A 80 7.90 11.12 14.20
CA GLU A 80 9.11 10.31 14.00
C GLU A 80 8.80 8.93 13.37
N ASP A 81 7.56 8.44 13.50
CA ASP A 81 7.13 7.21 12.83
C ASP A 81 6.96 7.36 11.31
N PHE A 82 6.75 8.57 10.79
CA PHE A 82 6.36 8.77 9.39
C PHE A 82 7.29 9.69 8.62
N VAL A 83 7.84 10.72 9.28
CA VAL A 83 8.80 11.68 8.73
C VAL A 83 10.19 11.02 8.69
N GLN A 84 10.57 10.52 7.53
CA GLN A 84 11.86 9.85 7.30
C GLN A 84 13.06 10.81 7.36
N ARG A 85 12.85 12.08 7.02
CA ARG A 85 13.87 13.13 7.06
C ARG A 85 13.19 14.47 7.27
N ILE A 86 13.82 15.36 8.03
CA ILE A 86 13.55 16.80 7.99
C ILE A 86 14.86 17.58 8.08
N SER A 87 14.92 18.74 7.42
CA SER A 87 16.12 19.59 7.32
C SER A 87 15.70 21.03 7.00
N ILE A 88 16.46 22.00 7.50
CA ILE A 88 16.28 23.42 7.17
C ILE A 88 17.08 23.71 5.89
N LYS A 89 16.43 24.30 4.89
CA LYS A 89 17.02 24.77 3.63
C LYS A 89 17.38 26.25 3.68
N ARG A 90 16.51 27.07 4.28
CA ARG A 90 16.68 28.53 4.39
C ARG A 90 16.16 29.00 5.74
N ARG A 91 16.77 30.08 6.24
CA ARG A 91 16.30 30.83 7.41
C ARG A 91 16.33 32.30 7.04
N GLU A 92 15.24 33.03 7.30
CA GLU A 92 15.10 34.44 6.96
C GLU A 92 14.41 35.21 8.09
N LEU A 93 14.84 36.44 8.35
CA LEU A 93 14.20 37.32 9.31
C LEU A 93 13.06 38.07 8.61
N LYS A 94 11.85 37.99 9.17
CA LYS A 94 10.63 38.68 8.72
C LYS A 94 10.15 39.62 9.85
N PRO A 95 9.23 40.57 9.57
CA PRO A 95 8.65 41.42 10.61
C PRO A 95 8.00 40.62 11.75
N ASP A 96 7.34 39.51 11.43
CA ASP A 96 6.57 38.68 12.37
C ASP A 96 7.39 37.57 13.04
N GLY A 97 8.71 37.48 12.77
CA GLY A 97 9.58 36.46 13.35
C GLY A 97 10.61 35.91 12.38
N ILE A 98 11.04 34.66 12.59
CA ILE A 98 11.99 33.97 11.73
C ILE A 98 11.23 32.95 10.87
N GLU A 99 11.30 33.12 9.55
CA GLU A 99 10.84 32.13 8.59
C GLU A 99 11.92 31.06 8.40
N TYR A 100 11.52 29.79 8.47
CA TYR A 100 12.36 28.63 8.15
C TYR A 100 11.74 27.88 6.98
N THR A 101 12.46 27.78 5.86
CA THR A 101 12.12 26.86 4.77
C THR A 101 12.74 25.49 5.07
N PHE A 102 11.94 24.43 5.05
CA PHE A 102 12.32 23.06 5.38
C PHE A 102 12.65 22.24 4.12
N ALA A 103 12.44 20.93 4.16
CA ALA A 103 13.26 19.91 3.52
C ALA A 103 12.91 18.57 4.18
N SER A 104 11.75 17.97 3.87
CA SER A 104 11.17 16.90 4.70
C SER A 104 10.54 15.77 3.90
N SER A 105 10.93 14.51 4.08
CA SER A 105 10.30 13.35 3.42
C SER A 105 9.43 12.53 4.37
N LEU A 106 8.27 12.06 3.88
CA LEU A 106 7.29 11.31 4.67
C LEU A 106 6.86 10.05 3.93
N ASN A 107 6.72 8.93 4.64
CA ASN A 107 6.22 7.69 4.08
C ASN A 107 4.68 7.65 4.12
N MET A 108 4.06 8.02 3.01
CA MET A 108 2.60 8.17 2.92
C MET A 108 1.88 6.83 2.98
N LYS A 109 2.43 5.77 2.38
CA LYS A 109 1.89 4.41 2.44
C LYS A 109 1.82 3.88 3.89
N LYS A 110 2.87 4.13 4.69
CA LYS A 110 2.92 3.81 6.13
C LYS A 110 1.92 4.64 6.93
N LEU A 111 1.73 5.92 6.58
CA LEU A 111 0.73 6.79 7.23
C LEU A 111 -0.70 6.31 6.96
N ILE A 112 -1.07 6.11 5.68
CA ILE A 112 -2.41 5.62 5.29
C ILE A 112 -2.70 4.26 5.93
N PHE A 113 -1.71 3.35 5.97
CA PHE A 113 -1.82 2.09 6.69
C PHE A 113 -2.13 2.31 8.18
N PHE A 114 -1.36 3.17 8.87
CA PHE A 114 -1.55 3.40 10.29
C PHE A 114 -2.92 4.01 10.61
N VAL A 115 -3.38 5.02 9.86
CA VAL A 115 -4.70 5.62 10.12
C VAL A 115 -5.87 4.69 9.74
N SER A 116 -5.65 3.72 8.85
CA SER A 116 -6.65 2.70 8.51
C SER A 116 -6.76 1.58 9.56
N THR A 117 -5.69 1.32 10.32
CA THR A 117 -5.57 0.12 11.20
C THR A 117 -5.38 0.42 12.68
N GLY A 118 -4.79 1.58 13.02
CA GLY A 118 -4.20 1.85 14.33
C GLY A 118 -2.87 1.11 14.59
N GLU A 119 -2.31 0.44 13.58
CA GLU A 119 -1.10 -0.40 13.67
C GLU A 119 0.04 0.17 12.81
N LYS A 120 1.29 -0.10 13.20
CA LYS A 120 2.45 0.21 12.33
C LYS A 120 2.43 -0.75 11.13
N MET A 121 3.02 -0.37 10.00
CA MET A 121 3.08 -1.23 8.81
C MET A 121 4.03 -2.43 9.09
N TYR A 122 3.50 -3.66 9.08
CA TYR A 122 4.25 -4.89 9.38
C TYR A 122 4.43 -5.80 8.17
N SER A 123 5.42 -6.70 8.25
CA SER A 123 5.64 -7.80 7.31
C SER A 123 4.80 -9.03 7.66
N VAL A 124 4.07 -9.60 6.70
CA VAL A 124 3.43 -10.92 6.86
C VAL A 124 4.50 -12.01 6.72
N ASN A 125 4.65 -12.85 7.75
CA ASN A 125 5.56 -13.99 7.74
C ASN A 125 4.74 -15.29 7.81
N VAL A 126 4.69 -16.04 6.70
CA VAL A 126 4.08 -17.38 6.64
C VAL A 126 5.19 -18.42 6.58
N SER A 127 5.33 -19.19 7.66
CA SER A 127 6.29 -20.30 7.73
C SER A 127 5.72 -21.58 7.10
N ASN A 128 6.62 -22.46 6.62
CA ASN A 128 6.39 -23.89 6.36
C ASN A 128 5.35 -24.33 5.29
N CYS A 129 4.78 -23.42 4.48
CA CYS A 129 3.65 -23.76 3.58
C CYS A 129 3.73 -23.20 2.15
N SER A 130 4.85 -23.42 1.46
CA SER A 130 5.16 -22.88 0.12
C SER A 130 4.01 -22.88 -0.90
N PHE A 131 3.24 -23.98 -1.01
CA PHE A 131 2.19 -24.14 -2.05
C PHE A 131 0.90 -23.34 -1.80
N VAL A 132 0.52 -23.08 -0.55
CA VAL A 132 -0.70 -22.31 -0.20
C VAL A 132 -0.39 -20.97 0.46
N SER A 133 0.88 -20.71 0.80
CA SER A 133 1.35 -19.43 1.34
C SER A 133 0.92 -18.22 0.50
N PRO A 134 0.90 -18.23 -0.85
CA PRO A 134 0.39 -17.09 -1.63
C PRO A 134 -1.09 -16.78 -1.37
N ILE A 135 -1.93 -17.82 -1.19
CA ILE A 135 -3.37 -17.70 -0.92
C ILE A 135 -3.59 -17.18 0.51
N ILE A 136 -2.89 -17.78 1.47
CA ILE A 136 -2.92 -17.38 2.88
C ILE A 136 -2.47 -15.92 3.02
N THR A 137 -1.34 -15.57 2.39
CA THR A 137 -0.79 -14.21 2.38
C THR A 137 -1.80 -13.25 1.76
N ARG A 138 -2.37 -13.53 0.58
CA ARG A 138 -3.40 -12.67 -0.03
C ARG A 138 -4.55 -12.37 0.93
N VAL A 139 -5.15 -13.38 1.56
CA VAL A 139 -6.27 -13.19 2.49
C VAL A 139 -5.83 -12.41 3.73
N LEU A 140 -4.67 -12.72 4.33
CA LEU A 140 -4.17 -11.98 5.51
C LEU A 140 -3.85 -10.52 5.21
N LEU A 141 -3.40 -10.22 3.98
CA LEU A 141 -3.20 -8.86 3.51
C LEU A 141 -4.54 -8.13 3.32
N GLU A 142 -5.59 -8.77 2.80
CA GLU A 142 -6.94 -8.18 2.68
C GLU A 142 -7.53 -7.71 4.03
N TYR A 143 -7.14 -8.35 5.15
CA TYR A 143 -7.50 -7.95 6.53
C TYR A 143 -6.40 -7.21 7.30
N THR A 144 -5.24 -6.96 6.68
CA THR A 144 -4.06 -6.28 7.26
C THR A 144 -3.75 -6.62 8.69
N VAL A 145 -3.56 -7.90 8.95
CA VAL A 145 -3.27 -8.32 10.30
C VAL A 145 -1.79 -8.59 10.46
N SER A 146 -1.21 -7.97 11.49
CA SER A 146 0.09 -8.36 12.05
C SER A 146 0.05 -9.85 12.40
N ALA A 147 0.52 -10.70 11.49
CA ALA A 147 0.34 -12.14 11.54
C ALA A 147 1.68 -12.87 11.45
N ASP A 148 2.12 -13.40 12.59
CA ASP A 148 3.10 -14.48 12.63
C ASP A 148 2.33 -15.79 12.49
N VAL A 149 2.49 -16.46 11.34
CA VAL A 149 1.68 -17.62 10.97
C VAL A 149 2.52 -18.88 10.97
N SER A 150 2.22 -19.74 11.94
CA SER A 150 2.60 -21.15 11.93
C SER A 150 1.59 -21.93 11.10
N CYS A 151 2.05 -22.43 9.96
CA CYS A 151 1.25 -23.27 9.08
C CYS A 151 1.78 -24.71 9.07
N TYR A 152 0.85 -25.67 9.14
CA TYR A 152 1.13 -27.10 9.01
C TYR A 152 0.24 -27.70 7.93
N ILE A 153 0.87 -28.40 6.99
CA ILE A 153 0.22 -29.13 5.91
C ILE A 153 0.50 -30.62 6.09
N THR A 154 -0.53 -31.43 5.88
CA THR A 154 -0.37 -32.87 5.59
C THR A 154 -1.05 -33.17 4.27
N TYR A 155 -0.25 -33.47 3.25
CA TYR A 155 -0.73 -34.03 1.99
C TYR A 155 -0.73 -35.56 2.10
N ILE A 156 -1.83 -36.19 1.69
CA ILE A 156 -1.96 -37.63 1.58
C ILE A 156 -2.43 -37.92 0.16
N GLU A 157 -1.55 -38.50 -0.63
CA GLU A 157 -1.83 -38.99 -1.98
C GLU A 157 -2.40 -40.41 -1.84
N GLU A 158 -3.67 -40.60 -2.18
CA GLU A 158 -4.38 -41.84 -1.88
C GLU A 158 -4.67 -42.67 -3.14
N ILE A 159 -4.48 -43.99 -3.01
CA ILE A 159 -4.44 -44.97 -4.10
C ILE A 159 -5.79 -45.10 -4.85
N SER A 160 -6.87 -44.60 -4.24
CA SER A 160 -8.25 -44.59 -4.76
C SER A 160 -8.53 -43.47 -5.78
N GLY A 161 -7.58 -42.57 -6.02
CA GLY A 161 -7.75 -41.40 -6.90
C GLY A 161 -8.39 -40.17 -6.22
N ILE A 162 -8.56 -40.20 -4.89
CA ILE A 162 -8.91 -39.03 -4.08
C ILE A 162 -7.70 -38.65 -3.22
N SER A 163 -7.06 -37.54 -3.55
CA SER A 163 -6.03 -36.94 -2.68
C SER A 163 -6.67 -36.11 -1.56
N THR A 164 -5.98 -36.05 -0.42
CA THR A 164 -6.41 -35.31 0.77
C THR A 164 -5.38 -34.26 1.18
N LEU A 165 -5.83 -33.04 1.47
CA LEU A 165 -5.03 -31.96 2.05
C LEU A 165 -5.60 -31.58 3.43
N LYS A 166 -4.80 -31.74 4.48
CA LYS A 166 -5.09 -31.21 5.82
C LYS A 166 -4.29 -29.93 6.03
N LEU A 167 -4.97 -28.86 6.45
CA LEU A 167 -4.40 -27.54 6.65
C LEU A 167 -4.73 -27.06 8.09
N ASP A 168 -3.70 -26.84 8.91
CA ASP A 168 -3.79 -26.22 10.25
C ASP A 168 -2.97 -24.92 10.24
N LEU A 169 -3.66 -23.80 10.32
CA LEU A 169 -3.10 -22.45 10.36
C LEU A 169 -3.35 -21.87 11.73
N SER A 170 -2.31 -21.33 12.36
CA SER A 170 -2.43 -20.62 13.63
C SER A 170 -1.48 -19.45 13.69
N GLY A 171 -1.88 -18.40 14.41
CA GLY A 171 -1.07 -17.22 14.60
C GLY A 171 -1.68 -16.23 15.58
N SER A 172 -0.90 -15.22 15.96
CA SER A 172 -1.41 -14.04 16.64
C SER A 172 -1.75 -12.96 15.62
N LEU A 173 -2.82 -12.23 15.90
CA LEU A 173 -3.35 -11.11 15.15
C LEU A 173 -3.21 -9.85 15.99
N GLY A 174 -2.56 -8.82 15.45
CA GLY A 174 -2.43 -7.51 16.08
C GLY A 174 -1.48 -7.45 17.28
N SER A 175 -1.14 -6.21 17.69
CA SER A 175 -0.15 -5.93 18.74
C SER A 175 -0.74 -5.62 20.12
N LYS A 176 -1.82 -4.83 20.19
CA LYS A 176 -2.46 -4.38 21.45
C LYS A 176 -3.42 -5.39 22.06
N SER A 177 -4.12 -6.15 21.21
CA SER A 177 -4.84 -7.36 21.59
C SER A 177 -4.31 -8.47 20.70
N LYS A 178 -3.49 -9.39 21.26
CA LYS A 178 -3.04 -10.59 20.54
C LYS A 178 -4.20 -11.57 20.40
N SER A 179 -5.18 -11.25 19.56
CA SER A 179 -6.23 -12.19 19.17
C SER A 179 -5.55 -13.37 18.48
N ARG A 180 -5.74 -14.59 19.00
CA ARG A 180 -5.19 -15.78 18.35
C ARG A 180 -6.22 -16.34 17.39
N PHE A 181 -5.80 -16.64 16.16
CA PHE A 181 -6.63 -17.39 15.23
C PHE A 181 -6.14 -18.84 15.14
N ARG A 182 -7.08 -19.73 14.83
CA ARG A 182 -6.76 -21.09 14.42
C ARG A 182 -7.78 -21.57 13.40
N PHE A 183 -7.34 -21.73 12.17
CA PHE A 183 -8.11 -22.27 11.07
C PHE A 183 -7.66 -23.71 10.81
N LYS A 184 -8.59 -24.66 10.86
CA LYS A 184 -8.36 -26.07 10.55
C LYS A 184 -9.38 -26.53 9.52
N LYS A 185 -8.91 -27.03 8.38
CA LYS A 185 -9.79 -27.65 7.37
C LYS A 185 -9.10 -28.81 6.66
N THR A 186 -9.91 -29.78 6.25
CA THR A 186 -9.49 -30.89 5.38
C THR A 186 -10.21 -30.75 4.05
N TYR A 187 -9.47 -30.89 2.96
CA TYR A 187 -9.98 -30.82 1.59
C TYR A 187 -9.72 -32.15 0.87
N TYR A 188 -10.65 -32.54 0.00
CA TYR A 188 -10.59 -33.76 -0.79
C TYR A 188 -10.67 -33.38 -2.28
N PHE A 189 -9.81 -33.95 -3.11
CA PHE A 189 -9.71 -33.59 -4.53
C PHE A 189 -9.13 -34.72 -5.38
N PHE A 190 -9.54 -34.82 -6.64
CA PHE A 190 -9.18 -35.95 -7.50
C PHE A 190 -7.92 -35.71 -8.36
N SER A 191 -7.69 -34.48 -8.83
CA SER A 191 -6.63 -34.20 -9.81
C SER A 191 -6.05 -32.78 -9.75
N PHE A 192 -6.82 -31.82 -9.23
CA PHE A 192 -6.39 -30.43 -9.10
C PHE A 192 -6.51 -30.00 -7.64
N MET A 193 -5.46 -29.35 -7.14
CA MET A 193 -5.41 -28.79 -5.79
C MET A 193 -6.55 -27.76 -5.62
N PRO A 194 -7.33 -27.79 -4.52
CA PRO A 194 -8.56 -27.01 -4.39
C PRO A 194 -8.30 -25.54 -3.96
N TYR A 195 -7.44 -24.85 -4.71
CA TYR A 195 -6.95 -23.50 -4.39
C TYR A 195 -8.06 -22.46 -4.22
N GLU A 196 -9.08 -22.46 -5.08
CA GLU A 196 -10.21 -21.52 -5.00
C GLU A 196 -11.07 -21.76 -3.75
N GLN A 197 -11.28 -23.04 -3.39
CA GLN A 197 -12.01 -23.42 -2.18
C GLN A 197 -11.22 -23.01 -0.92
N ILE A 198 -9.91 -23.25 -0.90
CA ILE A 198 -9.02 -22.81 0.19
C ILE A 198 -9.07 -21.29 0.37
N TYR A 199 -9.05 -20.52 -0.74
CA TYR A 199 -9.18 -19.07 -0.70
C TYR A 199 -10.53 -18.63 -0.12
N ALA A 200 -11.64 -19.15 -0.65
CA ALA A 200 -12.98 -18.77 -0.22
C ALA A 200 -13.24 -19.12 1.26
N ASP A 201 -12.85 -20.33 1.70
CA ASP A 201 -13.00 -20.77 3.08
C ASP A 201 -12.18 -19.93 4.07
N PHE A 202 -10.95 -19.57 3.68
CA PHE A 202 -10.06 -18.77 4.53
C PHE A 202 -10.52 -17.31 4.58
N LEU A 203 -11.04 -16.76 3.48
CA LEU A 203 -11.70 -15.45 3.44
C LEU A 203 -12.90 -15.41 4.40
N SER A 204 -13.84 -16.35 4.26
CA SER A 204 -15.05 -16.44 5.11
C SER A 204 -14.71 -16.64 6.60
N TYR A 205 -13.65 -17.38 6.91
CA TYR A 205 -13.17 -17.51 8.29
C TYR A 205 -12.74 -16.16 8.87
N PHE A 206 -11.95 -15.37 8.15
CA PHE A 206 -11.50 -14.05 8.63
C PHE A 206 -12.64 -13.02 8.72
N GLU A 207 -13.63 -13.07 7.82
CA GLU A 207 -14.87 -12.27 7.94
C GLU A 207 -15.63 -12.62 9.24
N SER A 208 -15.73 -13.91 9.57
CA SER A 208 -16.43 -14.37 10.79
C SER A 208 -15.78 -13.91 12.11
N LEU A 209 -14.48 -13.57 12.08
CA LEU A 209 -13.75 -13.04 13.24
C LEU A 209 -14.01 -11.54 13.49
N GLY A 210 -14.81 -10.87 12.64
CA GLY A 210 -15.19 -9.47 12.81
C GLY A 210 -14.11 -8.45 12.42
N TYR A 211 -13.06 -8.87 11.71
CA TYR A 211 -12.08 -7.93 11.15
C TYR A 211 -12.70 -7.10 10.03
N LYS A 212 -12.43 -5.79 10.06
CA LYS A 212 -12.83 -4.90 8.97
C LYS A 212 -11.85 -5.05 7.81
N LYS A 213 -12.36 -5.23 6.59
CA LYS A 213 -11.57 -5.08 5.36
C LYS A 213 -11.07 -3.64 5.30
N ILE A 214 -9.74 -3.44 5.35
CA ILE A 214 -9.16 -2.11 5.09
C ILE A 214 -8.86 -1.87 3.62
N PHE A 215 -8.93 -2.92 2.80
CA PHE A 215 -8.71 -2.84 1.35
C PHE A 215 -9.97 -3.13 0.56
N LYS A 216 -10.01 -2.49 -0.60
CA LYS A 216 -10.90 -2.78 -1.72
C LYS A 216 -10.04 -3.13 -2.92
N VAL A 217 -10.57 -4.01 -3.77
CA VAL A 217 -9.86 -4.57 -4.91
C VAL A 217 -10.47 -4.03 -6.19
N PHE A 218 -9.66 -3.41 -7.04
CA PHE A 218 -10.04 -3.02 -8.39
C PHE A 218 -9.36 -3.97 -9.37
N GLU A 219 -10.14 -4.68 -10.17
CA GLU A 219 -9.62 -5.34 -11.37
C GLU A 219 -9.53 -4.30 -12.49
N GLN A 220 -8.37 -4.24 -13.16
CA GLN A 220 -8.14 -3.35 -14.29
C GLN A 220 -7.46 -4.12 -15.43
N THR A 221 -7.86 -3.81 -16.66
CA THR A 221 -7.23 -4.32 -17.89
C THR A 221 -6.66 -3.14 -18.67
N PHE A 222 -5.40 -3.24 -19.07
CA PHE A 222 -4.70 -2.22 -19.86
C PHE A 222 -4.16 -2.83 -21.15
N GLU A 223 -4.27 -2.11 -22.27
CA GLU A 223 -3.57 -2.44 -23.51
C GLU A 223 -2.37 -1.49 -23.70
N LEU A 224 -1.19 -2.07 -23.92
CA LEU A 224 0.09 -1.36 -23.94
C LEU A 224 0.94 -1.80 -25.13
N ASP A 225 1.57 -0.84 -25.82
CA ASP A 225 2.30 -1.10 -27.07
C ASP A 225 3.65 -1.83 -26.91
N SER A 226 4.09 -2.08 -25.68
CA SER A 226 5.35 -2.77 -25.41
C SER A 226 5.44 -3.32 -23.99
N TYR A 227 6.15 -4.45 -23.84
CA TYR A 227 6.44 -5.03 -22.52
C TYR A 227 7.19 -4.06 -21.59
N LYS A 228 8.02 -3.16 -22.13
CA LYS A 228 8.69 -2.12 -21.34
C LYS A 228 7.69 -1.19 -20.64
N LYS A 229 6.58 -0.84 -21.29
CA LYS A 229 5.51 -0.04 -20.67
C LYS A 229 4.66 -0.84 -19.70
N VAL A 230 4.50 -2.16 -19.89
CA VAL A 230 3.88 -3.06 -18.90
C VAL A 230 4.63 -2.97 -17.57
N ILE A 231 5.95 -3.10 -17.60
CA ILE A 231 6.80 -2.96 -16.40
C ILE A 231 6.70 -1.55 -15.83
N ALA A 232 6.88 -0.50 -16.64
CA ALA A 232 6.84 0.88 -16.15
C ALA A 232 5.49 1.30 -15.52
N LEU A 233 4.36 0.81 -16.05
CA LEU A 233 3.04 1.05 -15.44
C LEU A 233 2.90 0.28 -14.12
N LEU A 234 3.33 -0.97 -14.04
CA LEU A 234 3.30 -1.76 -12.82
C LEU A 234 4.16 -1.14 -11.71
N ASP A 235 5.38 -0.72 -12.05
CA ASP A 235 6.26 0.00 -11.13
C ASP A 235 5.60 1.31 -10.67
N SER A 236 5.13 2.17 -11.59
CA SER A 236 4.52 3.46 -11.24
C SER A 236 3.26 3.31 -10.38
N LEU A 237 2.41 2.31 -10.64
CA LEU A 237 1.26 2.00 -9.79
C LEU A 237 1.70 1.47 -8.41
N SER A 238 2.71 0.60 -8.36
CA SER A 238 3.19 0.01 -7.10
C SER A 238 3.77 1.03 -6.13
N THR A 239 4.34 2.13 -6.64
CA THR A 239 4.88 3.24 -5.82
C THR A 239 3.85 4.29 -5.41
N LYS A 240 2.56 4.11 -5.70
CA LYS A 240 1.51 5.01 -5.19
C LYS A 240 1.06 4.57 -3.81
N SER A 241 0.99 5.51 -2.87
CA SER A 241 0.56 5.23 -1.50
C SER A 241 -0.89 4.77 -1.39
N TYR A 242 -1.73 5.04 -2.40
CA TYR A 242 -3.10 4.53 -2.46
C TYR A 242 -3.16 3.01 -2.66
N PHE A 243 -2.17 2.41 -3.34
CA PHE A 243 -2.12 0.98 -3.62
C PHE A 243 -1.14 0.30 -2.68
N TYR A 244 -1.66 -0.52 -1.78
CA TYR A 244 -0.84 -1.36 -0.92
C TYR A 244 -0.22 -2.52 -1.70
N PHE A 245 -0.97 -3.11 -2.65
CA PHE A 245 -0.45 -4.07 -3.63
C PHE A 245 -0.99 -3.84 -5.03
N VAL A 246 -0.15 -4.18 -6.01
CA VAL A 246 -0.43 -4.19 -7.45
C VAL A 246 -0.02 -5.57 -7.95
N ILE A 247 -0.99 -6.43 -8.24
CA ILE A 247 -0.74 -7.84 -8.61
C ILE A 247 -1.07 -8.05 -10.09
N PRO A 248 -0.07 -8.12 -10.99
CA PRO A 248 -0.29 -8.55 -12.37
C PRO A 248 -0.60 -10.05 -12.37
N PHE A 249 -1.87 -10.41 -12.61
CA PHE A 249 -2.27 -11.82 -12.67
C PHE A 249 -2.21 -12.38 -14.10
N GLU A 250 -2.37 -11.53 -15.11
CA GLU A 250 -2.27 -11.93 -16.51
C GLU A 250 -1.47 -10.91 -17.35
N VAL A 251 -0.54 -11.41 -18.16
CA VAL A 251 0.15 -10.62 -19.20
C VAL A 251 0.18 -11.45 -20.48
N LEU A 252 -0.55 -10.98 -21.49
CA LEU A 252 -0.65 -11.60 -22.80
C LEU A 252 0.02 -10.70 -23.84
N LYS A 253 0.86 -11.28 -24.71
CA LYS A 253 1.20 -10.63 -25.98
C LYS A 253 0.00 -10.87 -26.90
N LYS A 254 -0.60 -9.80 -27.41
CA LYS A 254 -1.75 -9.82 -28.32
C LYS A 254 -1.23 -9.92 -29.75
N ASP A 255 -0.44 -8.93 -30.17
CA ASP A 255 0.24 -8.85 -31.47
C ASP A 255 1.74 -8.55 -31.27
N ASP A 256 2.51 -8.37 -32.34
CA ASP A 256 3.93 -7.97 -32.24
C ASP A 256 4.17 -6.64 -31.52
N ASN A 257 3.18 -5.75 -31.55
CA ASN A 257 3.25 -4.38 -31.01
C ASN A 257 2.21 -4.12 -29.90
N SER A 258 1.69 -5.15 -29.23
CA SER A 258 0.62 -4.99 -28.24
C SER A 258 0.63 -6.06 -27.14
N TYR A 259 0.36 -5.63 -25.92
CA TYR A 259 0.28 -6.44 -24.71
C TYR A 259 -0.99 -6.10 -23.94
N ILE A 260 -1.72 -7.12 -23.51
CA ILE A 260 -2.83 -6.99 -22.55
C ILE A 260 -2.28 -7.32 -21.16
N LEU A 261 -2.36 -6.37 -20.24
CA LEU A 261 -2.06 -6.55 -18.82
C LEU A 261 -3.38 -6.55 -18.05
N LYS A 262 -3.65 -7.61 -17.27
CA LYS A 262 -4.68 -7.60 -16.23
C LYS A 262 -4.05 -7.55 -14.85
N VAL A 263 -4.54 -6.65 -14.01
CA VAL A 263 -3.99 -6.36 -12.70
C VAL A 263 -5.10 -6.30 -11.64
N LEU A 264 -4.78 -6.74 -10.43
CA LEU A 264 -5.57 -6.45 -9.23
C LEU A 264 -4.87 -5.36 -8.44
N LEU A 265 -5.59 -4.26 -8.17
CA LEU A 265 -5.12 -3.12 -7.38
C LEU A 265 -5.79 -3.16 -6.01
N PHE A 266 -4.99 -3.39 -4.96
CA PHE A 266 -5.45 -3.42 -3.58
C PHE A 266 -5.27 -2.01 -2.99
N ALA A 267 -6.35 -1.24 -2.98
CA ALA A 267 -6.33 0.15 -2.52
C ALA A 267 -6.95 0.29 -1.14
N PHE A 268 -6.43 1.22 -0.32
CA PHE A 268 -6.98 1.48 1.01
C PHE A 268 -8.44 1.98 0.92
N SER A 269 -9.34 1.35 1.66
CA SER A 269 -10.78 1.65 1.72
C SER A 269 -11.08 3.04 2.30
N ILE A 270 -10.13 3.63 3.04
CA ILE A 270 -10.25 5.00 3.59
C ILE A 270 -10.12 6.08 2.51
N ILE A 271 -9.47 5.77 1.39
CA ILE A 271 -9.35 6.65 0.22
C ILE A 271 -10.62 6.53 -0.62
N LYS A 272 -11.12 7.61 -1.24
CA LYS A 272 -12.35 7.57 -2.04
C LYS A 272 -12.13 6.84 -3.37
N ASP A 273 -13.18 6.23 -3.91
CA ASP A 273 -13.12 5.54 -5.22
C ASP A 273 -12.75 6.49 -6.37
N GLU A 274 -13.29 7.73 -6.34
CA GLU A 274 -12.96 8.79 -7.28
C GLU A 274 -11.45 9.09 -7.31
N ASP A 275 -10.82 9.23 -6.14
CA ASP A 275 -9.39 9.56 -6.03
C ASP A 275 -8.50 8.42 -6.54
N ILE A 276 -8.96 7.17 -6.45
CA ILE A 276 -8.28 5.99 -7.00
C ILE A 276 -8.50 5.89 -8.51
N SER A 277 -9.71 6.15 -9.00
CA SER A 277 -10.04 6.12 -10.42
C SER A 277 -9.27 7.21 -11.19
N ASP A 278 -9.23 8.43 -10.64
CA ASP A 278 -8.46 9.55 -11.18
C ASP A 278 -6.96 9.20 -11.27
N LEU A 279 -6.41 8.56 -10.23
CA LEU A 279 -5.01 8.12 -10.21
C LEU A 279 -4.74 7.05 -11.27
N ILE A 280 -5.59 6.03 -11.38
CA ILE A 280 -5.46 4.98 -12.39
C ILE A 280 -5.48 5.60 -13.79
N GLN A 281 -6.45 6.49 -14.07
CA GLN A 281 -6.51 7.19 -15.35
C GLN A 281 -5.28 8.06 -15.62
N LYS A 282 -4.78 8.78 -14.61
CA LYS A 282 -3.58 9.60 -14.71
C LYS A 282 -2.34 8.77 -15.04
N GLU A 283 -2.18 7.60 -14.41
CA GLU A 283 -1.09 6.67 -14.74
C GLU A 283 -1.28 6.06 -16.13
N ILE A 284 -2.48 5.59 -16.51
CA ILE A 284 -2.76 5.11 -17.87
C ILE A 284 -2.32 6.17 -18.91
N ARG A 285 -2.71 7.43 -18.74
CA ARG A 285 -2.39 8.51 -19.70
C ARG A 285 -0.88 8.78 -19.87
N LYS A 286 -0.03 8.39 -18.92
CA LYS A 286 1.44 8.49 -19.07
C LYS A 286 2.03 7.40 -19.98
N PHE A 287 1.36 6.26 -20.13
CA PHE A 287 1.91 5.07 -20.80
C PHE A 287 1.09 4.62 -22.02
N GLY A 288 -0.24 4.73 -21.96
CA GLY A 288 -1.13 4.47 -23.09
C GLY A 288 -1.05 5.56 -24.16
N LYS A 289 -1.31 5.19 -25.41
CA LYS A 289 -1.70 6.18 -26.42
C LYS A 289 -3.10 6.69 -26.08
N SER A 290 -3.35 7.98 -26.24
CA SER A 290 -4.71 8.50 -26.22
C SER A 290 -5.48 7.96 -27.43
N THR A 291 -6.31 6.94 -27.21
CA THR A 291 -7.42 6.64 -28.12
C THR A 291 -8.55 7.62 -27.81
N SER A 292 -8.39 8.85 -28.32
CA SER A 292 -9.53 9.71 -28.61
C SER A 292 -10.19 9.16 -29.88
N GLU A 293 -11.45 8.76 -29.76
CA GLU A 293 -12.40 8.85 -30.87
C GLU A 293 -12.62 10.32 -31.26
#